data_AF-A0A1Z9WCU0-F1
#
_entry.id   AF-A0A1Z9WCU0-F1
#
_cell.length_a   1.000
_cell.length_b   1.000
_cell.length_c   1.000
_cell.angle_alpha   90.00
_cell.angle_beta   90.00
_cell.angle_gamma   90.00
#
_symmetry.space_group_name_H-M   'P 1'
#
loop_
_entity.id
_entity.type
_entity.pdbx_description
1 polymer ?
#
loop_
_entity_poly.entity_id
_entity_poly.type
_entity_poly.pdbx_seq_one_letter_code
_entity_poly.pdbx_strand_id
1 'polypeptide(L)'
;MTSADPSASGYQATLRELRQRLRLAQIAIFRYNSQAIIVLEGYDAAGKGGVIRELSHAWDPRGFEVHPIGPPSKKEAGHPFMWRFWN
;
A
#
# COMPACT_ATOMS: atom_id res chain seq x y z
N MET A 1 30.30 16.24 -4.06
CA MET A 1 29.86 16.34 -2.66
C MET A 1 28.53 17.08 -2.65
N THR A 2 27.43 16.36 -2.84
CA THR A 2 26.09 16.95 -2.81
C THR A 2 25.64 16.94 -1.35
N SER A 3 25.49 18.13 -0.76
CA SER A 3 25.03 18.33 0.60
C SER A 3 23.66 17.66 0.80
N ALA A 4 23.61 16.65 1.66
CA ALA A 4 22.35 16.03 2.07
C ALA A 4 21.52 17.05 2.86
N ASP A 5 20.31 17.30 2.39
CA ASP A 5 19.33 18.20 3.00
C ASP A 5 19.04 17.75 4.46
N PRO A 6 19.22 18.59 5.50
CA PRO A 6 19.05 18.20 6.90
C PRO A 6 17.66 17.65 7.22
N SER A 7 16.65 18.10 6.47
CA SER A 7 15.25 17.62 6.52
C SER A 7 15.10 16.14 6.12
N ALA A 8 16.01 15.64 5.27
CA ALA A 8 16.02 14.25 4.83
C ALA A 8 16.38 13.28 5.97
N SER A 9 17.18 13.72 6.96
CA SER A 9 17.56 12.87 8.09
C SER A 9 16.38 12.52 8.98
N GLY A 10 15.52 13.52 9.27
CA GLY A 10 14.30 13.35 10.06
C GLY A 10 13.25 12.53 9.32
N TYR A 11 13.00 12.83 8.05
CA TYR A 11 12.07 12.05 7.23
C TYR A 11 12.45 10.57 7.17
N GLN A 12 13.71 10.25 6.89
CA GLN A 12 14.18 8.86 6.81
C GLN A 12 14.11 8.14 8.16
N ALA A 13 14.33 8.86 9.28
CA ALA A 13 14.16 8.28 10.62
C ALA A 13 12.69 7.92 10.88
N THR A 14 11.76 8.83 10.63
CA THR A 14 10.32 8.59 10.77
C THR A 14 9.86 7.46 9.85
N LEU A 15 10.35 7.42 8.61
CA LEU A 15 9.99 6.37 7.66
C LEU A 15 10.45 4.99 8.13
N ARG A 16 11.65 4.87 8.71
CA ARG A 16 12.13 3.61 9.32
C ARG A 16 11.24 3.18 10.47
N GLU A 17 10.86 4.11 11.35
CA GLU A 17 9.97 3.82 12.47
C GLU A 17 8.59 3.32 11.99
N LEU A 18 7.99 4.03 11.01
CA LEU A 18 6.70 3.64 10.44
C LEU A 18 6.76 2.27 9.77
N ARG A 19 7.82 1.96 9.01
CA ARG A 19 8.00 0.64 8.40
C ARG A 19 8.10 -0.46 9.47
N GLN A 20 8.78 -0.21 10.58
CA GLN A 20 8.81 -1.17 11.70
C GLN A 20 7.42 -1.40 12.30
N ARG A 21 6.64 -0.33 12.51
CA ARG A 21 5.27 -0.43 13.04
C ARG A 21 4.34 -1.18 12.08
N LEU A 22 4.45 -0.92 10.78
CA LEU A 22 3.70 -1.62 9.74
C LEU A 22 4.03 -3.11 9.73
N ARG A 23 5.31 -3.49 9.86
CA ARG A 23 5.73 -4.89 9.97
C ARG A 23 5.07 -5.59 11.17
N LEU A 24 5.08 -4.95 12.34
CA LEU A 24 4.42 -5.49 13.54
C LEU A 24 2.91 -5.64 13.34
N ALA A 25 2.27 -4.70 12.65
CA ALA A 25 0.85 -4.79 12.31
C ALA A 25 0.55 -6.00 11.40
N GLN A 26 1.37 -6.28 10.39
CA GLN A 26 1.19 -7.46 9.52
C GLN A 26 1.33 -8.76 10.31
N ILE A 27 2.31 -8.84 11.22
CA ILE A 27 2.48 -10.00 12.10
C ILE A 27 1.26 -10.18 12.99
N ALA A 28 0.70 -9.10 13.55
CA ALA A 28 -0.50 -9.17 14.37
C ALA A 28 -1.70 -9.67 13.55
N ILE A 29 -1.95 -9.11 12.36
CA ILE A 29 -3.02 -9.54 11.45
C ILE A 29 -2.93 -11.04 11.18
N PHE A 30 -1.73 -11.54 10.86
CA PHE A 30 -1.48 -12.96 10.64
C PHE A 30 -1.74 -13.81 11.90
N ARG A 31 -1.20 -13.40 13.06
CA ARG A 31 -1.34 -14.14 14.32
C ARG A 31 -2.79 -14.24 14.81
N TYR A 32 -3.60 -13.23 14.55
CA TYR A 32 -5.01 -13.19 14.93
C TYR A 32 -5.94 -13.67 13.82
N ASN A 33 -5.41 -14.28 12.75
CA ASN A 33 -6.18 -14.74 11.58
C ASN A 33 -7.19 -13.67 11.08
N SER A 34 -6.74 -12.42 11.06
CA SER A 34 -7.54 -11.27 10.66
C SER A 34 -7.25 -10.88 9.22
N GLN A 35 -8.11 -10.03 8.64
CA GLN A 35 -7.93 -9.49 7.30
C GLN A 35 -8.03 -7.97 7.33
N ALA A 36 -7.25 -7.31 6.47
CA ALA A 36 -7.28 -5.86 6.32
C ALA A 36 -7.29 -5.51 4.83
N ILE A 37 -8.10 -4.51 4.47
CA ILE A 37 -8.16 -3.93 3.12
C ILE A 37 -7.72 -2.47 3.23
N ILE A 38 -6.80 -2.07 2.36
CA ILE A 38 -6.30 -0.69 2.29
C ILE A 38 -6.62 -0.14 0.92
N VAL A 39 -7.43 0.92 0.90
CA VAL A 39 -7.82 1.61 -0.33
C VAL A 39 -7.05 2.92 -0.44
N LEU A 40 -6.35 3.12 -1.55
CA LEU A 40 -5.56 4.32 -1.83
C LEU A 40 -6.17 5.09 -3.00
N GLU A 41 -6.82 6.20 -2.70
CA GLU A 41 -7.44 7.10 -3.69
C GLU A 41 -6.70 8.44 -3.79
N GLY A 42 -6.93 9.14 -4.89
CA GLY A 42 -6.37 10.47 -5.13
C GLY A 42 -6.24 10.81 -6.60
N TYR A 43 -5.87 12.05 -6.90
CA TYR A 43 -5.64 12.50 -8.27
C TYR A 43 -4.45 11.79 -8.93
N ASP A 44 -4.32 11.97 -10.24
CA ASP A 44 -3.11 11.54 -10.94
C ASP A 44 -1.89 12.30 -10.39
N ALA A 45 -0.73 11.64 -10.37
CA ALA A 45 0.51 12.12 -9.74
C ALA A 45 0.43 12.48 -8.24
N ALA A 46 -0.64 12.15 -7.52
CA ALA A 46 -0.79 12.43 -6.08
C ALA A 46 0.16 11.60 -5.16
N GLY A 47 1.04 10.77 -5.73
CA GLY A 47 2.03 9.99 -4.96
C GLY A 47 1.55 8.63 -4.44
N LYS A 48 0.39 8.13 -4.90
CA LYS A 48 -0.16 6.81 -4.49
C LYS A 48 0.83 5.66 -4.70
N GLY A 49 1.53 5.65 -5.83
CA GLY A 49 2.56 4.65 -6.12
C GLY A 49 3.74 4.69 -5.15
N GLY A 50 4.10 5.88 -4.65
CA GLY A 50 5.11 6.04 -3.61
C GLY A 50 4.66 5.38 -2.30
N VAL A 51 3.41 5.61 -1.89
CA VAL A 51 2.84 4.99 -0.68
C VAL A 51 2.79 3.46 -0.82
N ILE A 52 2.34 2.94 -1.97
CA ILE A 52 2.33 1.49 -2.24
C ILE A 52 3.75 0.92 -2.09
N ARG A 53 4.76 1.59 -2.67
CA ARG A 53 6.16 1.17 -2.56
C ARG A 53 6.64 1.12 -1.10
N GLU A 54 6.29 2.13 -0.30
CA GLU A 54 6.68 2.17 1.12
C GLU A 54 6.02 1.06 1.94
N LEU A 55 4.75 0.74 1.67
CA LEU A 55 4.07 -0.40 2.27
C LEU A 55 4.71 -1.73 1.85
N SER A 56 5.01 -1.91 0.57
CA SER A 56 5.68 -3.12 0.05
C SER A 56 7.08 -3.32 0.63
N HIS A 57 7.80 -2.25 0.98
CA HIS A 57 9.08 -2.35 1.69
C HIS A 57 8.95 -2.75 3.16
N ALA A 58 7.81 -2.47 3.80
CA ALA A 58 7.59 -2.74 5.21
C ALA A 58 7.13 -4.19 5.49
N TRP A 59 6.48 -4.82 4.51
CA TRP A 59 5.76 -6.08 4.67
C TRP A 59 6.43 -7.26 3.98
N ASP A 60 6.17 -8.47 4.51
CA ASP A 60 6.48 -9.71 3.81
C ASP A 60 5.55 -9.84 2.59
N PRO A 61 6.09 -10.02 1.37
CA PRO A 61 5.32 -10.06 0.13
C PRO A 61 4.34 -11.23 0.04
N ARG A 62 4.50 -12.27 0.88
CA ARG A 62 3.56 -13.40 0.93
C ARG A 62 2.28 -13.07 1.70
N GLY A 63 2.25 -11.94 2.41
CA GLY A 63 1.16 -11.55 3.30
C GLY A 63 0.33 -10.37 2.80
N PHE A 64 0.47 -9.95 1.55
CA PHE A 64 -0.40 -8.94 0.94
C PHE A 64 -0.44 -9.10 -0.58
N GLU A 65 -1.49 -8.56 -1.19
CA GLU A 65 -1.64 -8.42 -2.63
C GLU A 65 -1.94 -6.96 -2.99
N VAL A 66 -1.54 -6.54 -4.18
CA VAL A 66 -1.84 -5.21 -4.71
C VAL A 66 -2.78 -5.37 -5.90
N HIS A 67 -3.98 -4.79 -5.78
CA HIS A 67 -4.99 -4.82 -6.83
C HIS A 67 -5.06 -3.43 -7.52
N PRO A 68 -4.40 -3.22 -8.66
CA PRO A 68 -4.51 -1.97 -9.40
C PRO A 68 -5.90 -1.88 -10.04
N ILE A 69 -6.66 -0.82 -9.71
CA ILE A 69 -8.01 -0.62 -10.23
C ILE A 69 -7.95 0.31 -11.43
N GLY A 70 -8.18 -0.27 -12.61
CA GLY A 70 -8.32 0.44 -13.87
C GLY A 70 -9.77 0.52 -14.37
N PRO A 71 -9.96 1.06 -15.59
CA PRO A 71 -11.26 1.01 -16.27
C PRO A 71 -11.84 -0.41 -16.34
N PRO A 72 -13.17 -0.58 -16.35
CA PRO A 72 -13.81 -1.89 -16.53
C PRO A 72 -13.47 -2.52 -17.87
N SER A 73 -13.04 -3.77 -17.83
CA SER A 73 -13.00 -4.64 -19.00
C SER A 73 -14.43 -4.90 -19.52
N LYS A 74 -14.53 -5.39 -20.76
CA LYS A 74 -15.83 -5.72 -21.37
C LYS A 74 -16.67 -6.71 -20.55
N LYS A 75 -16.02 -7.66 -19.88
CA LYS A 75 -16.69 -8.64 -19.01
C LYS A 75 -17.26 -7.95 -17.77
N GLU A 76 -16.44 -7.15 -17.10
CA GLU A 76 -16.85 -6.44 -15.88
C GLU A 76 -17.97 -5.43 -16.15
N ALA A 77 -17.96 -4.78 -17.32
CA ALA A 77 -19.01 -3.84 -17.72
C ALA A 77 -20.40 -4.49 -17.89
N GLY A 78 -20.47 -5.82 -18.07
CA GLY A 78 -21.72 -6.57 -18.13
C GLY A 78 -22.30 -6.94 -16.76
N HIS A 79 -21.61 -6.62 -15.67
CA HIS A 79 -22.03 -6.93 -14.30
C HIS A 79 -22.25 -5.64 -13.47
N PRO A 80 -22.96 -5.72 -12.33
CA PRO A 80 -23.05 -4.60 -11.39
C PRO A 80 -21.66 -4.14 -10.92
N PHE A 81 -21.48 -2.83 -10.70
CA PHE A 81 -20.18 -2.21 -10.41
C PHE A 81 -19.31 -2.97 -9.38
N MET A 82 -19.90 -3.40 -8.27
CA MET A 82 -19.17 -4.05 -7.17
C MET A 82 -18.64 -5.45 -7.52
N TRP A 83 -19.17 -6.08 -8.56
CA TRP A 83 -18.81 -7.45 -8.94
C TRP A 83 -17.31 -7.62 -9.16
N ARG A 84 -16.63 -6.59 -9.67
CA ARG A 84 -15.20 -6.64 -9.98
C ARG A 84 -14.24 -6.66 -8.77
N PHE A 85 -14.76 -6.56 -7.56
CA PHE A 85 -13.97 -6.57 -6.32
C PHE A 85 -14.21 -7.82 -5.45
N TRP A 86 -15.06 -8.75 -5.91
CA TRP A 86 -15.56 -9.87 -5.08
C TRP A 86 -15.31 -11.26 -5.67
N ASN A 87 -14.56 -11.34 -6.77
CA ASN A 87 -14.23 -12.60 -7.46
C ASN A 87 -12.80 -13.06 -7.17
#